data_AF-A0A1E9HFG8-F1
#
_entry.id   AF-A0A1E9HFG8-F1
#
_cell.length_a   1.000
_cell.length_b   1.000
_cell.length_c   1.000
_cell.angle_alpha   90.00
_cell.angle_beta   90.00
_cell.angle_gamma   90.00
#
_symmetry.space_group_name_H-M   'P 1'
#
loop_
_entity.id
_entity.type
_entity.pdbx_description
1 polymer ?
#
loop_
_entity_poly.entity_id
_entity_poly.type
_entity_poly.pdbx_seq_one_letter_code
_entity_poly.pdbx_strand_id
1 'polypeptide(L)'
;MKRLLALGSVAAFSLVGCSVVDSERPAEGTSNSPAAAESTASATADDNAGDSQFVDVSPGGPKKEDPLWQSLAGSADSGDPIYLWAWMQTEDEPGDGDSVTLSPSTQGSVKVTAPKSTVDANGTFALITGTFTVEEKSDGDYALTAKSSEAKDDLIPDGPTSEERCTAENAQDTIGGAADKLAQDSGAREGLRKEWLSSPEVWWAIQDASRNLRDSGGDFEGDSLATACGDYVEAG
;
A
#
# COMPACT_ATOMS: atom_id res chain seq x y z
N MET A 1 33.14 -42.75 29.95
CA MET A 1 32.88 -44.21 30.07
C MET A 1 31.60 -44.42 30.89
N LYS A 2 30.66 -45.26 30.41
CA LYS A 2 29.68 -46.11 31.18
C LYS A 2 28.59 -45.39 32.02
N ARG A 3 27.27 -45.70 32.00
CA ARG A 3 26.42 -46.77 31.43
C ARG A 3 24.94 -46.32 31.29
N LEU A 4 24.21 -46.98 30.37
CA LEU A 4 22.75 -47.13 30.27
C LEU A 4 22.12 -47.89 31.47
N LEU A 5 20.80 -47.71 31.71
CA LEU A 5 19.75 -48.75 31.53
C LEU A 5 18.32 -48.29 31.91
N ALA A 6 17.35 -48.97 31.29
CA ALA A 6 15.92 -48.67 31.12
C ALA A 6 14.98 -49.47 32.07
N LEU A 7 13.66 -49.42 31.75
CA LEU A 7 12.47 -50.21 32.20
C LEU A 7 11.53 -49.40 33.11
N GLY A 8 10.22 -49.25 32.91
CA GLY A 8 9.21 -49.98 32.11
C GLY A 8 8.09 -50.47 33.04
N SER A 9 6.82 -50.16 32.78
CA SER A 9 5.62 -50.94 33.21
C SER A 9 4.32 -50.43 32.58
N VAL A 10 3.42 -51.38 32.31
CA VAL A 10 2.24 -51.38 31.41
C VAL A 10 0.98 -51.83 32.19
N ALA A 11 -0.20 -51.52 31.62
CA ALA A 11 -1.56 -52.06 31.84
C ALA A 11 -2.41 -51.40 32.95
N ALA A 12 -3.75 -51.25 32.83
CA ALA A 12 -4.72 -52.11 32.11
C ALA A 12 -6.01 -51.39 31.65
N PHE A 13 -6.65 -52.01 30.66
CA PHE A 13 -7.97 -51.73 30.07
C PHE A 13 -9.15 -52.15 30.97
N SER A 14 -10.34 -51.57 30.75
CA SER A 14 -11.64 -52.24 30.92
C SER A 14 -12.70 -51.64 29.99
N LEU A 15 -13.37 -52.53 29.24
CA LEU A 15 -14.43 -52.30 28.24
C LEU A 15 -15.81 -52.65 28.81
N VAL A 16 -16.84 -51.88 28.44
CA VAL A 16 -18.28 -52.23 28.36
C VAL A 16 -18.84 -51.33 27.25
N GLY A 17 -19.60 -51.68 26.21
CA GLY A 17 -20.48 -52.82 25.89
C GLY A 17 -21.82 -52.24 25.37
N CYS A 18 -22.18 -52.46 24.09
CA CYS A 18 -23.25 -51.79 23.32
C CYS A 18 -24.68 -52.39 23.45
N SER A 19 -25.73 -51.61 23.10
CA SER A 19 -26.94 -52.10 22.38
C SER A 19 -27.77 -50.96 21.74
N VAL A 20 -28.42 -51.23 20.60
CA VAL A 20 -29.18 -50.33 19.70
C VAL A 20 -30.66 -50.77 19.60
N VAL A 21 -31.53 -49.86 19.11
CA VAL A 21 -32.92 -49.96 18.52
C VAL A 21 -34.07 -50.14 19.53
N ASP A 22 -35.26 -49.50 19.50
CA ASP A 22 -36.14 -49.03 18.42
C ASP A 22 -37.11 -47.87 18.87
N SER A 23 -37.88 -47.39 17.89
CA SER A 23 -38.60 -46.13 17.63
C SER A 23 -39.76 -45.70 18.53
N GLU A 24 -39.94 -44.38 18.68
CA GLU A 24 -41.21 -43.66 18.40
C GLU A 24 -40.96 -42.11 18.31
N ARG A 25 -41.41 -41.49 17.21
CA ARG A 25 -41.43 -40.02 16.92
C ARG A 25 -42.87 -39.51 17.17
N PRO A 26 -43.19 -38.28 17.68
CA PRO A 26 -42.82 -36.93 17.17
C PRO A 26 -42.57 -35.88 18.29
N ALA A 27 -42.16 -34.61 18.10
CA ALA A 27 -42.38 -33.63 17.05
C ALA A 27 -41.24 -32.57 17.02
N GLU A 28 -41.32 -31.69 16.03
CA GLU A 28 -40.34 -30.70 15.59
C GLU A 28 -40.03 -29.60 16.62
N GLY A 29 -38.74 -29.28 16.74
CA GLY A 29 -38.22 -28.11 17.44
C GLY A 29 -36.80 -27.82 16.92
N THR A 30 -36.67 -26.70 16.21
CA THR A 30 -35.50 -26.23 15.47
C THR A 30 -34.17 -26.33 16.23
N SER A 31 -33.21 -27.06 15.63
CA SER A 31 -31.81 -27.16 16.06
C SER A 31 -30.99 -26.05 15.39
N ASN A 32 -30.52 -25.06 16.16
CA ASN A 32 -29.54 -24.09 15.70
C ASN A 32 -28.15 -24.51 16.19
N SER A 33 -27.45 -25.29 15.36
CA SER A 33 -25.98 -25.39 15.39
C SER A 33 -25.41 -24.21 14.61
N PRO A 34 -24.43 -23.45 15.12
CA PRO A 34 -23.66 -22.55 14.27
C PRO A 34 -22.67 -23.42 13.47
N ALA A 35 -22.97 -23.55 12.17
CA ALA A 35 -22.03 -24.06 11.18
C ALA A 35 -20.82 -23.14 11.09
N ALA A 36 -19.66 -23.75 10.83
CA ALA A 36 -18.43 -23.07 10.49
C ALA A 36 -18.67 -22.01 9.41
N ALA A 37 -18.44 -20.75 9.76
CA ALA A 37 -18.32 -19.69 8.77
C ALA A 37 -16.97 -19.89 8.08
N GLU A 38 -17.01 -20.40 6.85
CA GLU A 38 -15.90 -20.24 5.92
C GLU A 38 -15.62 -18.75 5.78
N SER A 39 -14.45 -18.34 6.25
CA SER A 39 -13.97 -16.97 6.15
C SER A 39 -13.53 -16.70 4.72
N THR A 40 -14.50 -16.54 3.82
CA THR A 40 -14.27 -15.82 2.56
C THR A 40 -14.19 -14.34 2.91
N ALA A 41 -13.02 -13.90 3.37
CA ALA A 41 -12.66 -12.49 3.32
C ALA A 41 -12.48 -12.11 1.85
N SER A 42 -13.60 -11.91 1.17
CA SER A 42 -13.63 -11.17 -0.08
C SER A 42 -13.16 -9.77 0.29
N ALA A 43 -12.01 -9.36 -0.25
CA ALA A 43 -11.53 -8.00 -0.19
C ALA A 43 -12.72 -7.08 -0.53
N THR A 44 -13.06 -6.18 0.38
CA THR A 44 -13.96 -5.08 0.12
C THR A 44 -13.33 -4.26 -0.98
N ALA A 45 -13.76 -4.51 -2.22
CA ALA A 45 -13.61 -3.56 -3.29
C ALA A 45 -14.22 -2.23 -2.82
N ASP A 46 -13.45 -1.17 -2.94
CA ASP A 46 -13.85 0.20 -2.67
C ASP A 46 -15.13 0.51 -3.47
N ASP A 47 -16.18 0.99 -2.79
CA ASP A 47 -17.53 1.23 -3.33
C ASP A 47 -17.60 2.47 -4.26
N ASN A 48 -16.67 2.56 -5.22
CA ASN A 48 -16.68 3.55 -6.30
C ASN A 48 -16.66 2.84 -7.66
N ALA A 49 -17.70 2.05 -7.93
CA ALA A 49 -17.91 1.29 -9.16
C ALA A 49 -18.28 2.17 -10.38
N GLY A 50 -17.66 3.35 -10.53
CA GLY A 50 -17.93 4.32 -11.58
C GLY A 50 -16.74 4.60 -12.50
N ASP A 51 -15.55 4.83 -11.95
CA ASP A 51 -14.31 5.05 -12.70
C ASP A 51 -13.14 4.59 -11.83
N SER A 52 -12.19 3.82 -12.38
CA SER A 52 -10.95 3.46 -11.67
C SER A 52 -10.21 4.74 -11.26
N GLN A 53 -9.68 4.79 -10.04
CA GLN A 53 -8.93 5.96 -9.56
C GLN A 53 -7.72 5.57 -8.71
N PHE A 54 -6.72 6.44 -8.73
CA PHE A 54 -5.56 6.39 -7.87
C PHE A 54 -5.30 7.79 -7.30
N VAL A 55 -5.36 7.91 -5.98
CA VAL A 55 -5.12 9.15 -5.24
C VAL A 55 -4.16 8.79 -4.11
N ASP A 56 -2.88 8.78 -4.41
CA ASP A 56 -1.85 8.36 -3.45
C ASP A 56 -0.46 8.81 -3.93
N VAL A 57 0.55 8.50 -3.12
CA VAL A 57 1.97 8.64 -3.47
C VAL A 57 2.52 7.25 -3.78
N SER A 58 3.15 7.10 -4.95
CA SER A 58 3.94 5.90 -5.26
C SER A 58 5.14 5.85 -4.32
N PRO A 59 5.28 4.77 -3.54
CA PRO A 59 6.48 4.60 -2.76
C PRO A 59 7.62 4.07 -3.64
N GLY A 60 7.37 3.64 -4.89
CA GLY A 60 8.31 2.89 -5.72
C GLY A 60 8.50 1.44 -5.24
N GLY A 61 9.45 0.75 -5.86
CA GLY A 61 9.72 -0.67 -5.62
C GLY A 61 8.81 -1.62 -6.43
N PRO A 62 8.86 -2.92 -6.12
CA PRO A 62 8.21 -3.94 -6.95
C PRO A 62 6.68 -3.83 -6.89
N LYS A 63 6.00 -4.29 -7.96
CA LYS A 63 4.54 -4.29 -8.13
C LYS A 63 3.72 -4.64 -6.88
N LYS A 64 4.14 -5.63 -6.09
CA LYS A 64 3.43 -6.07 -4.87
C LYS A 64 3.40 -5.02 -3.75
N GLU A 65 4.30 -4.04 -3.79
CA GLU A 65 4.50 -3.01 -2.76
C GLU A 65 4.14 -1.60 -3.25
N ASP A 66 3.95 -1.42 -4.55
CA ASP A 66 3.58 -0.13 -5.16
C ASP A 66 2.11 -0.13 -5.63
N PRO A 67 1.22 0.57 -4.91
CA PRO A 67 -0.18 0.69 -5.31
C PRO A 67 -0.38 1.40 -6.66
N LEU A 68 0.51 2.32 -7.06
CA LEU A 68 0.42 2.98 -8.37
C LEU A 68 0.58 1.95 -9.49
N TRP A 69 1.59 1.08 -9.36
CA TRP A 69 1.80 0.00 -10.33
C TRP A 69 0.55 -0.89 -10.41
N GLN A 70 0.01 -1.33 -9.28
CA GLN A 70 -1.17 -2.20 -9.27
C GLN A 70 -2.37 -1.55 -9.96
N SER A 71 -2.62 -0.27 -9.70
CA SER A 71 -3.69 0.50 -10.34
C SER A 71 -3.48 0.67 -11.85
N LEU A 72 -2.25 0.98 -12.29
CA LEU A 72 -1.93 1.11 -13.72
C LEU A 72 -2.04 -0.22 -14.45
N ALA A 73 -1.56 -1.31 -13.86
CA ALA A 73 -1.70 -2.65 -14.41
C ALA A 73 -3.19 -3.03 -14.55
N GLY A 74 -4.00 -2.78 -13.52
CA GLY A 74 -5.44 -3.05 -13.57
C GLY A 74 -6.16 -2.25 -14.66
N SER A 75 -5.79 -0.98 -14.86
CA SER A 75 -6.34 -0.13 -15.94
C SER A 75 -5.87 -0.60 -17.32
N ALA A 76 -4.60 -1.00 -17.47
CA ALA A 76 -4.08 -1.53 -18.72
C ALA A 76 -4.75 -2.86 -19.11
N ASP A 77 -4.97 -3.75 -18.13
CA ASP A 77 -5.59 -5.07 -18.33
C ASP A 77 -7.08 -4.98 -18.70
N SER A 78 -7.81 -4.07 -18.04
CA SER A 78 -9.24 -3.84 -18.30
C SER A 78 -9.50 -2.99 -19.55
N GLY A 79 -8.57 -2.09 -19.90
CA GLY A 79 -8.77 -1.05 -20.89
C GLY A 79 -9.62 0.12 -20.38
N ASP A 80 -10.06 0.08 -19.12
CA ASP A 80 -10.87 1.12 -18.51
C ASP A 80 -9.99 2.32 -18.11
N PRO A 81 -10.44 3.56 -18.36
CA PRO A 81 -9.68 4.74 -17.95
C PRO A 81 -9.49 4.82 -16.45
N ILE A 82 -8.39 5.44 -16.04
CA ILE A 82 -8.07 5.69 -14.64
C ILE A 82 -7.89 7.19 -14.39
N TYR A 83 -8.50 7.71 -13.34
CA TYR A 83 -8.15 9.01 -12.79
C TYR A 83 -6.90 8.89 -11.91
N LEU A 84 -5.92 9.76 -12.13
CA LEU A 84 -4.71 9.85 -11.35
C LEU A 84 -4.64 11.21 -10.66
N TRP A 85 -4.42 11.18 -9.35
CA TRP A 85 -3.72 12.20 -8.58
C TRP A 85 -2.55 11.45 -7.93
N ALA A 86 -1.46 11.32 -8.68
CA ALA A 86 -0.37 10.41 -8.36
C ALA A 86 0.93 11.18 -8.16
N TRP A 87 1.44 11.16 -6.93
CA TRP A 87 2.75 11.70 -6.62
C TRP A 87 3.82 10.63 -6.79
N MET A 88 4.95 11.00 -7.36
CA MET A 88 6.11 10.15 -7.54
C MET A 88 7.36 10.91 -7.11
N GLN A 89 8.18 10.31 -6.26
CA GLN A 89 9.57 10.76 -6.11
C GLN A 89 10.35 10.29 -7.34
N THR A 90 11.11 11.18 -7.95
CA THR A 90 11.85 10.98 -9.19
C THR A 90 13.16 11.77 -9.15
N GLU A 91 14.24 11.17 -9.65
CA GLU A 91 15.51 11.87 -9.85
C GLU A 91 15.61 12.48 -11.26
N ASP A 92 14.68 12.12 -12.14
CA ASP A 92 14.66 12.59 -13.52
C ASP A 92 14.03 13.99 -13.61
N GLU A 93 14.80 14.97 -14.10
CA GLU A 93 14.23 16.25 -14.53
C GLU A 93 13.36 16.03 -15.79
N PRO A 94 12.15 16.61 -15.83
CA PRO A 94 11.30 16.52 -17.00
C PRO A 94 11.96 17.23 -18.20
N GLY A 95 12.37 16.45 -19.21
CA GLY A 95 12.97 16.99 -20.43
C GLY A 95 12.07 17.94 -21.24
N ASP A 96 12.62 18.51 -22.31
CA ASP A 96 11.95 19.52 -23.15
C ASP A 96 10.87 18.97 -24.10
N GLY A 97 10.58 17.66 -24.05
CA GLY A 97 9.58 17.03 -24.92
C GLY A 97 8.13 17.27 -24.49
N ASP A 98 7.18 16.84 -25.34
CA ASP A 98 5.74 16.89 -25.06
C ASP A 98 5.28 15.84 -24.03
N SER A 99 6.18 14.94 -23.65
CA SER A 99 5.97 13.87 -22.67
C SER A 99 7.14 13.79 -21.70
N VAL A 100 6.83 13.39 -20.47
CA VAL A 100 7.79 13.17 -19.40
C VAL A 100 7.71 11.71 -18.98
N THR A 101 8.86 11.10 -18.76
CA THR A 101 8.97 9.78 -18.15
C THR A 101 9.42 9.95 -16.71
N LEU A 102 8.65 9.44 -15.77
CA LEU A 102 8.91 9.47 -14.34
C LEU A 102 9.26 8.05 -13.87
N SER A 103 10.33 7.93 -13.10
CA SER A 103 10.75 6.67 -12.50
C SER A 103 11.27 6.93 -11.08
N PRO A 104 10.73 6.27 -10.06
CA PRO A 104 11.37 6.25 -8.75
C PRO A 104 12.76 5.64 -8.84
N SER A 105 13.69 6.14 -8.03
CA SER A 105 15.08 5.68 -7.99
C SER A 105 15.24 4.24 -7.47
N THR A 106 14.24 3.75 -6.73
CA THR A 106 14.21 2.37 -6.23
C THR A 106 14.23 1.37 -7.39
N GLN A 107 15.09 0.36 -7.33
CA GLN A 107 15.21 -0.62 -8.41
C GLN A 107 13.91 -1.43 -8.58
N GLY A 108 13.54 -1.67 -9.84
CA GLY A 108 12.34 -2.45 -10.17
C GLY A 108 11.06 -1.72 -9.76
N SER A 109 11.07 -0.38 -9.86
CA SER A 109 9.90 0.48 -9.67
C SER A 109 9.08 0.61 -10.95
N VAL A 110 7.86 1.09 -10.77
CA VAL A 110 7.02 1.54 -11.87
C VAL A 110 7.65 2.72 -12.60
N LYS A 111 7.55 2.71 -13.93
CA LYS A 111 7.95 3.79 -14.81
C LYS A 111 6.73 4.28 -15.55
N VAL A 112 6.50 5.58 -15.55
CA VAL A 112 5.29 6.19 -16.10
C VAL A 112 5.67 7.27 -17.09
N THR A 113 5.23 7.12 -18.34
CA THR A 113 5.36 8.14 -19.37
C THR A 113 4.04 8.87 -19.54
N ALA A 114 3.99 10.16 -19.22
CA ALA A 114 2.80 10.99 -19.24
C ALA A 114 2.97 12.23 -20.14
N PRO A 115 1.88 12.81 -20.69
CA PRO A 115 1.94 14.11 -21.34
C PRO A 115 2.45 15.19 -20.38
N LYS A 116 3.36 16.05 -20.83
CA LYS A 116 3.98 17.08 -19.98
C LYS A 116 2.94 18.03 -19.37
N SER A 117 1.85 18.30 -20.07
CA SER A 117 0.76 19.16 -19.60
C SER A 117 -0.04 18.60 -18.42
N THR A 118 0.16 17.33 -18.07
CA THR A 118 -0.52 16.67 -16.94
C THR A 118 0.42 16.40 -15.77
N VAL A 119 1.66 16.89 -15.84
CA VAL A 119 2.69 16.68 -14.85
C VAL A 119 3.10 18.03 -14.27
N ASP A 120 3.00 18.17 -12.96
CA ASP A 120 3.59 19.28 -12.21
C ASP A 120 4.82 18.76 -11.47
N ALA A 121 5.98 19.41 -11.67
CA ALA A 121 7.24 18.98 -11.10
C ALA A 121 7.70 19.97 -10.03
N ASN A 122 8.01 19.46 -8.84
CA ASN A 122 8.47 20.21 -7.68
C ASN A 122 9.74 19.54 -7.12
N GLY A 123 10.91 20.02 -7.54
CA GLY A 123 12.19 19.43 -7.15
C GLY A 123 12.30 17.97 -7.57
N THR A 124 12.49 17.06 -6.61
CA THR A 124 12.58 15.60 -6.82
C THR A 124 11.23 14.89 -6.76
N PHE A 125 10.12 15.63 -6.77
CA PHE A 125 8.77 15.08 -6.78
C PHE A 125 8.00 15.57 -7.99
N ALA A 126 7.13 14.70 -8.52
CA ALA A 126 6.24 15.03 -9.61
C ALA A 126 4.83 14.53 -9.33
N LEU A 127 3.84 15.37 -9.62
CA LEU A 127 2.43 15.07 -9.54
C LEU A 127 1.87 14.84 -10.95
N ILE A 128 1.32 13.66 -11.20
CA ILE A 128 0.49 13.38 -12.38
C ILE A 128 -0.97 13.63 -12.01
N THR A 129 -1.65 14.49 -12.77
CA THR A 129 -3.08 14.78 -12.57
C THR A 129 -3.88 14.63 -13.86
N GLY A 130 -4.99 13.89 -13.80
CA GLY A 130 -5.95 13.79 -14.89
C GLY A 130 -6.59 12.42 -15.04
N THR A 131 -7.34 12.22 -16.12
CA THR A 131 -7.91 10.92 -16.49
C THR A 131 -7.21 10.38 -17.72
N PHE A 132 -6.78 9.12 -17.67
CA PHE A 132 -5.92 8.52 -18.68
C PHE A 132 -6.43 7.17 -19.15
N THR A 133 -6.13 6.82 -20.40
CA THR A 133 -6.00 5.41 -20.79
C THR A 133 -4.56 4.98 -20.57
N VAL A 134 -4.38 3.76 -20.11
CA VAL A 134 -3.07 3.19 -19.78
C VAL A 134 -2.71 2.11 -20.79
N GLU A 135 -1.47 2.16 -21.29
CA GLU A 135 -0.88 1.11 -22.09
C GLU A 135 0.40 0.61 -21.42
N GLU A 136 0.50 -0.69 -21.16
CA GLU A 136 1.75 -1.31 -20.70
C GLU A 136 2.66 -1.57 -21.91
N LYS A 137 3.84 -0.95 -21.91
CA LYS A 137 4.86 -1.12 -22.97
C LYS A 137 5.74 -2.32 -22.70
N SER A 138 6.05 -2.54 -21.43
CA SER A 138 6.73 -3.70 -20.87
C SER A 138 6.37 -3.78 -19.39
N ASP A 139 6.71 -4.90 -18.72
CA ASP A 139 6.42 -5.08 -17.29
C ASP A 139 6.94 -3.88 -16.47
N GLY A 140 6.00 -3.14 -15.86
CA GLY A 140 6.29 -1.95 -15.07
C GLY A 140 6.56 -0.66 -15.83
N ASP A 141 6.50 -0.64 -17.16
CA ASP A 141 6.62 0.57 -17.98
C ASP A 141 5.27 0.91 -18.63
N TYR A 142 4.63 1.97 -18.15
CA TYR A 142 3.29 2.39 -18.55
C TYR A 142 3.33 3.73 -19.30
N ALA A 143 2.65 3.78 -20.45
CA ALA A 143 2.39 5.01 -21.17
C ALA A 143 0.95 5.46 -20.93
N LEU A 144 0.79 6.74 -20.60
CA LEU A 144 -0.49 7.39 -20.35
C LEU A 144 -0.91 8.21 -21.56
N THR A 145 -2.17 8.10 -21.96
CA THR A 145 -2.80 9.02 -22.91
C THR A 145 -3.90 9.78 -22.20
N ALA A 146 -3.76 11.10 -22.11
CA ALA A 146 -4.72 11.96 -21.42
C ALA A 146 -6.06 12.00 -22.17
N LYS A 147 -7.14 11.68 -21.46
CA LYS A 147 -8.52 11.98 -21.85
C LYS A 147 -8.99 13.32 -21.30
N SER A 148 -8.52 13.66 -20.10
CA SER A 148 -8.70 14.95 -19.45
C SER A 148 -7.49 15.24 -18.58
N SER A 149 -7.09 16.50 -18.49
CA SER A 149 -6.05 16.99 -17.57
C SER A 149 -6.64 17.69 -16.35
N GLU A 150 -7.96 17.65 -16.18
CA GLU A 150 -8.64 18.33 -15.08
C GLU A 150 -8.46 17.56 -13.77
N ALA A 151 -8.12 18.31 -12.71
CA ALA A 151 -8.16 17.80 -11.35
C ALA A 151 -9.61 17.60 -10.90
N LYS A 152 -9.83 16.61 -10.04
CA LYS A 152 -11.08 16.41 -9.32
C LYS A 152 -10.87 16.91 -7.89
N ASP A 153 -11.25 18.16 -7.64
CA ASP A 153 -10.97 18.85 -6.38
C ASP A 153 -11.51 18.10 -5.15
N ASP A 154 -12.62 17.38 -5.28
CA ASP A 154 -13.23 16.55 -4.25
C ASP A 154 -12.38 15.33 -3.85
N LEU A 155 -11.39 14.98 -4.67
CA LEU A 155 -10.45 13.90 -4.40
C LEU A 155 -9.10 14.39 -3.86
N ILE A 156 -8.83 15.70 -3.90
CA ILE A 156 -7.57 16.24 -3.40
C ILE A 156 -7.61 16.23 -1.86
N PRO A 157 -6.63 15.62 -1.18
CA PRO A 157 -6.64 15.54 0.27
C PRO A 157 -6.47 16.91 0.92
N ASP A 158 -7.36 17.23 1.86
CA ASP A 158 -7.22 18.37 2.76
C ASP A 158 -6.31 18.01 3.95
N GLY A 159 -5.46 18.94 4.38
CA GLY A 159 -4.68 18.80 5.61
C GLY A 159 -3.38 19.61 5.58
N PRO A 160 -2.49 19.37 6.56
CA PRO A 160 -1.23 20.10 6.63
C PRO A 160 -0.36 19.82 5.41
N THR A 161 0.38 20.83 4.94
CA THR A 161 1.37 20.67 3.87
C THR A 161 2.61 19.95 4.37
N SER A 162 3.47 19.50 3.45
CA SER A 162 4.77 18.93 3.81
C SER A 162 5.65 19.92 4.58
N GLU A 163 5.61 21.22 4.24
CA GLU A 163 6.29 22.26 5.01
C GLU A 163 5.81 22.33 6.46
N GLU A 164 4.49 22.35 6.69
CA GLU A 164 3.90 22.38 8.03
C GLU A 164 4.25 21.12 8.84
N ARG A 165 4.29 19.95 8.20
CA ARG A 165 4.69 18.70 8.85
C ARG A 165 6.18 18.68 9.19
N CYS A 166 7.04 19.13 8.28
CA CYS A 166 8.49 19.11 8.45
C CYS A 166 9.00 20.14 9.47
N THR A 167 8.29 21.27 9.62
CA THR A 167 8.67 22.36 10.54
C THR A 167 8.01 22.29 11.92
N ALA A 168 7.09 21.34 12.13
CA ALA A 168 6.46 21.13 13.43
C ALA A 168 7.51 20.77 14.52
N GLU A 169 7.30 21.24 15.75
CA GLU A 169 8.23 20.99 16.88
C GLU A 169 8.47 19.50 17.16
N ASN A 170 7.50 18.65 16.80
CA ASN A 170 7.52 17.20 16.97
C ASN A 170 7.58 16.44 15.63
N ALA A 171 8.04 17.08 14.55
CA ALA A 171 8.10 16.51 13.20
C ALA A 171 8.81 15.15 13.18
N GLN A 172 10.03 15.09 13.72
CA GLN A 172 10.84 13.86 13.71
C GLN A 172 10.16 12.69 14.45
N ASP A 173 9.65 12.93 15.65
CA ASP A 173 8.98 11.89 16.45
C ASP A 173 7.67 11.41 15.81
N THR A 174 6.89 12.33 15.22
CA THR A 174 5.61 11.99 14.60
C THR A 174 5.79 11.26 13.28
N ILE A 175 6.70 11.71 12.42
CA ILE A 175 7.01 11.06 11.15
C ILE A 175 7.68 9.69 11.38
N GLY A 176 8.65 9.63 12.28
CA GLY A 176 9.30 8.37 12.67
C GLY A 176 8.32 7.36 13.25
N GLY A 177 7.43 7.80 14.16
CA GLY A 177 6.39 6.96 14.73
C GLY A 177 5.39 6.42 13.69
N ALA A 178 5.07 7.21 12.66
CA ALA A 178 4.24 6.74 11.54
C ALA A 178 4.96 5.68 10.70
N ALA A 179 6.25 5.85 10.42
CA ALA A 179 7.06 4.87 9.70
C ALA A 179 7.19 3.56 10.47
N ASP A 180 7.47 3.62 11.78
CA ASP A 180 7.52 2.46 12.67
C ASP A 180 6.19 1.70 12.70
N LYS A 181 5.08 2.44 12.81
CA LYS A 181 3.74 1.85 12.80
C LYS A 181 3.48 1.11 11.49
N LEU A 182 3.83 1.71 10.34
CA LEU A 182 3.66 1.07 9.04
C LEU A 182 4.62 -0.11 8.82
N ALA A 183 5.81 -0.08 9.42
CA ALA A 183 6.76 -1.18 9.38
C ALA A 183 6.24 -2.40 10.16
N GLN A 184 5.62 -2.18 11.31
CA GLN A 184 5.08 -3.23 12.19
C GLN A 184 3.74 -3.78 11.72
N ASP A 185 2.91 -2.93 11.09
CA ASP A 185 1.57 -3.28 10.62
C ASP A 185 1.30 -2.68 9.24
N SER A 186 1.42 -3.51 8.20
CA SER A 186 1.06 -3.11 6.83
C SER A 186 -0.44 -2.75 6.69
N GLY A 187 -1.30 -3.26 7.58
CA GLY A 187 -2.72 -2.91 7.63
C GLY A 187 -2.98 -1.48 8.10
N ALA A 188 -2.01 -0.83 8.73
CA ALA A 188 -2.11 0.58 9.13
C ALA A 188 -2.05 1.56 7.96
N ARG A 189 -1.65 1.09 6.75
CA ARG A 189 -1.44 1.94 5.57
C ARG A 189 -2.61 2.87 5.28
N GLU A 190 -3.83 2.35 5.19
CA GLU A 190 -4.96 3.17 4.73
C GLU A 190 -5.33 4.27 5.75
N GLY A 191 -5.16 3.99 7.04
CA GLY A 191 -5.33 5.00 8.07
C GLY A 191 -4.25 6.08 7.99
N LEU A 192 -2.99 5.67 7.80
CA LEU A 192 -1.86 6.59 7.64
C LEU A 192 -1.96 7.39 6.34
N ARG A 193 -2.38 6.78 5.23
CA ARG A 193 -2.63 7.47 3.97
C ARG A 193 -3.59 8.63 4.20
N LYS A 194 -4.76 8.40 4.81
CA LYS A 194 -5.71 9.48 5.09
C LYS A 194 -5.15 10.60 5.97
N GLU A 195 -4.24 10.26 6.87
CA GLU A 195 -3.62 11.23 7.78
C GLU A 195 -2.52 12.06 7.11
N TRP A 196 -1.75 11.45 6.21
CA TRP A 196 -0.50 12.00 5.69
C TRP A 196 -0.55 12.40 4.21
N LEU A 197 -1.59 12.03 3.46
CA LEU A 197 -1.62 12.22 2.00
C LEU A 197 -1.69 13.69 1.55
N SER A 198 -2.11 14.61 2.41
CA SER A 198 -2.00 16.06 2.16
C SER A 198 -0.55 16.57 2.19
N SER A 199 0.39 15.75 2.67
CA SER A 199 1.83 16.01 2.73
C SER A 199 2.58 14.95 1.89
N PRO A 200 2.51 15.00 0.55
CA PRO A 200 2.94 13.89 -0.31
C PRO A 200 4.42 13.52 -0.16
N GLU A 201 5.32 14.50 -0.01
CA GLU A 201 6.75 14.25 0.22
C GLU A 201 6.98 13.52 1.56
N VAL A 202 6.28 13.94 2.62
CA VAL A 202 6.37 13.30 3.94
C VAL A 202 5.75 11.91 3.92
N TRP A 203 4.62 11.74 3.26
CA TRP A 203 3.98 10.43 3.10
C TRP A 203 4.86 9.45 2.31
N TRP A 204 5.56 9.92 1.27
CA TRP A 204 6.59 9.13 0.61
C TRP A 204 7.69 8.69 1.59
N ALA A 205 8.25 9.62 2.37
CA ALA A 205 9.32 9.31 3.32
C ALA A 205 8.88 8.30 4.39
N ILE A 206 7.64 8.39 4.89
CA ILE A 206 7.07 7.42 5.84
C ILE A 206 7.03 6.02 5.22
N GLN A 207 6.56 5.91 3.97
CA GLN A 207 6.48 4.63 3.27
C GLN A 207 7.87 4.05 3.03
N ASP A 208 8.80 4.88 2.60
CA ASP A 208 10.17 4.50 2.32
C ASP A 208 10.91 4.03 3.58
N ALA A 209 10.89 4.84 4.63
CA ALA A 209 11.45 4.49 5.92
C ALA A 209 10.83 3.20 6.49
N SER A 210 9.52 3.00 6.32
CA SER A 210 8.86 1.76 6.78
C SER A 210 9.38 0.51 6.08
N ARG A 211 9.76 0.60 4.79
CA ARG A 211 10.40 -0.51 4.07
C ARG A 211 11.79 -0.77 4.59
N ASN A 212 12.61 0.28 4.70
CA ASN A 212 13.97 0.17 5.18
C ASN A 212 14.00 -0.46 6.58
N LEU A 213 13.10 -0.07 7.48
CA LEU A 213 12.95 -0.68 8.81
C LEU A 213 12.59 -2.18 8.76
N ARG A 214 11.74 -2.61 7.83
CA ARG A 214 11.40 -4.03 7.64
C ARG A 214 12.59 -4.83 7.09
N ASP A 215 13.34 -4.23 6.16
CA ASP A 215 14.44 -4.90 5.45
C ASP A 215 15.72 -4.97 6.29
N SER A 216 15.98 -3.94 7.11
CA SER A 216 17.16 -3.86 8.00
C SER A 216 16.95 -4.55 9.35
N GLY A 217 15.70 -4.89 9.72
CA GLY A 217 15.38 -5.46 11.03
C GLY A 217 15.32 -4.42 12.16
N GLY A 218 15.03 -3.16 11.83
CA GLY A 218 14.83 -2.06 12.79
C GLY A 218 15.93 -1.02 12.84
N ASP A 219 16.96 -1.13 11.99
CA ASP A 219 17.95 -0.07 11.83
C ASP A 219 17.40 0.99 10.86
N PHE A 220 17.18 2.21 11.37
CA PHE A 220 16.72 3.33 10.55
C PHE A 220 17.90 3.86 9.72
N GLU A 221 18.01 3.40 8.48
CA GLU A 221 18.89 3.96 7.46
C GLU A 221 18.04 4.83 6.51
N GLY A 222 17.61 6.01 6.94
CA GLY A 222 16.63 6.81 6.20
C GLY A 222 17.10 8.22 5.87
N ASP A 223 17.69 8.41 4.68
CA ASP A 223 17.92 9.73 4.05
C ASP A 223 16.61 10.30 3.42
N SER A 224 15.53 9.51 3.43
CA SER A 224 14.24 9.89 2.87
C SER A 224 13.56 11.03 3.62
N LEU A 225 13.75 11.14 4.95
CA LEU A 225 13.27 12.31 5.69
C LEU A 225 14.03 13.58 5.30
N ALA A 226 15.34 13.49 5.08
CA ALA A 226 16.12 14.61 4.59
C ALA A 226 15.73 14.99 3.16
N THR A 227 15.40 14.00 2.32
CA THR A 227 14.88 14.24 0.96
C THR A 227 13.51 14.94 1.00
N ALA A 228 12.60 14.53 1.90
CA ALA A 228 11.26 15.11 1.99
C ALA A 228 11.22 16.47 2.70
N CYS A 229 12.11 16.70 3.67
CA CYS A 229 12.09 17.89 4.52
C CYS A 229 13.25 18.86 4.29
N GLY A 230 14.27 18.50 3.50
CA GLY A 230 15.50 19.25 3.35
C GLY A 230 15.27 20.70 2.93
N ASP A 231 14.40 20.90 1.94
CA ASP A 231 14.08 22.23 1.41
C ASP A 231 13.37 23.13 2.43
N TYR A 232 12.72 22.56 3.45
CA TYR A 232 11.97 23.31 4.47
C TYR A 232 12.80 23.61 5.72
N VAL A 233 13.72 22.71 6.08
CA VAL A 233 14.53 22.84 7.30
C VAL A 233 15.72 23.79 7.09
N GLU A 234 16.22 23.95 5.87
CA GLU A 234 17.30 24.90 5.55
C GLU A 234 16.81 26.35 5.32
N ALA A 235 15.50 26.55 5.12
CA ALA A 235 14.91 27.85 4.85
C ALA A 235 14.36 28.60 6.09
N GLY A 236 14.40 27.98 7.27
CA GLY A 236 13.97 28.55 8.57
C GLY A 236 15.11 29.05 9.45
#